data_AF-A0A8T7LAB8-F1
#
_entry.id   AF-A0A8T7LAB8-F1
#
_cell.length_a   1.000
_cell.length_b   1.000
_cell.length_c   1.000
_cell.angle_alpha   90.00
_cell.angle_beta   90.00
_cell.angle_gamma   90.00
#
_symmetry.space_group_name_H-M   'P 1'
#
loop_
_entity.id
_entity.type
_entity.pdbx_description
1 polymer ?
#
loop_
_entity_poly.entity_id
_entity_poly.type
_entity_poly.pdbx_seq_one_letter_code
_entity_poly.pdbx_strand_id
1 'polypeptide(L)'
;MGRLRFVCILVIFIFALAALPAVAQDSLSPGDSASGTATVSRPVSYLLNVNPGDIITVRAQTDGFLRQRVYGANDEQVRRPDFKSSRETSIYVFEMDEAGPYRLELSGDAAFSLTIESGDTLTLDRGVIKPGQSANATATLDRLDIYTLEVAAPLTLTLDLQNAPGAPVSGSARLTGITGSAQQAEVTTMARHLNVYTLESAGTFRLVVNVEQGDYTLSIVEGDTVTNNLGALQPGQTISGTIVPDRVDFYDIQASPEARITVTFQGITDSRNAPRVDLVGEGFDRNDIETEEEDKGITVYVLDEDPPYRLAVAGEGSYTLSWSGGDTLTSAGGALVAGQPVMAGLVAGQPAVFMLEGLAEGAAGSLLAGLDFTSVENPQPIITAMTLTNGSGEILPLTEIVSTGELPLFADYATWLFELAGPAPYTLTVEGERAAPLLLNPTLKPGETAQLMAEPYSETGLTLALDAAESLV
;
A
#
# COMPACT_ATOMS: atom_id res chain seq x y z
N MET A 1 17.94 -68.69 -23.44
CA MET A 1 16.70 -68.22 -24.07
C MET A 1 15.63 -68.18 -22.99
N GLY A 2 14.94 -67.12 -22.62
CA GLY A 2 15.07 -65.68 -22.85
C GLY A 2 14.76 -64.97 -21.51
N ARG A 3 15.35 -63.80 -21.30
CA ARG A 3 15.30 -63.05 -20.02
C ARG A 3 13.94 -62.37 -19.84
N LEU A 4 13.31 -62.61 -18.69
CA LEU A 4 12.09 -61.95 -18.24
C LEU A 4 12.44 -60.52 -17.78
N ARG A 5 11.78 -59.51 -18.36
CA ARG A 5 11.93 -58.09 -18.01
C ARG A 5 11.06 -57.78 -16.79
N PHE A 6 11.66 -57.26 -15.72
CA PHE A 6 10.94 -56.57 -14.65
C PHE A 6 10.83 -55.09 -15.06
N VAL A 7 9.60 -54.61 -15.21
CA VAL A 7 9.28 -53.18 -15.36
C VAL A 7 8.72 -52.72 -14.01
N CYS A 8 9.46 -51.86 -13.31
CA CYS A 8 8.94 -51.09 -12.18
C CYS A 8 8.13 -49.93 -12.74
N ILE A 9 6.81 -49.94 -12.52
CA ILE A 9 5.97 -48.75 -12.70
C ILE A 9 5.85 -48.11 -11.32
N LEU A 10 6.56 -47.00 -11.13
CA LEU A 10 6.39 -46.09 -10.00
C LEU A 10 5.16 -45.22 -10.31
N VAL A 11 4.02 -45.51 -9.68
CA VAL A 11 2.84 -44.64 -9.72
C VAL A 11 2.97 -43.62 -8.60
N ILE A 12 3.35 -42.39 -8.95
CA ILE A 12 3.29 -41.24 -8.05
C ILE A 12 1.86 -40.72 -8.08
N PHE A 13 1.09 -40.96 -7.01
CA PHE A 13 -0.17 -40.28 -6.77
C PHE A 13 0.14 -38.89 -6.20
N ILE A 14 0.07 -37.86 -7.05
CA ILE A 14 0.00 -36.47 -6.59
C ILE A 14 -1.43 -36.26 -6.07
N PHE A 15 -1.60 -36.29 -4.75
CA PHE A 15 -2.80 -35.74 -4.12
C PHE A 15 -2.74 -34.22 -4.28
N ALA A 16 -3.43 -33.70 -5.29
CA ALA A 16 -3.91 -32.33 -5.23
C ALA A 16 -4.89 -32.27 -4.06
N LEU A 17 -4.42 -31.73 -2.94
CA LEU A 17 -5.25 -31.46 -1.77
C LEU A 17 -6.15 -30.28 -2.13
N ALA A 18 -7.19 -30.53 -2.93
CA ALA A 18 -8.29 -29.59 -3.07
C ALA A 18 -8.87 -29.39 -1.67
N ALA A 19 -8.92 -28.14 -1.20
CA ALA A 19 -9.60 -27.81 0.03
C ALA A 19 -11.03 -28.37 -0.06
N LEU A 20 -11.32 -29.40 0.73
CA LEU A 20 -12.68 -29.93 0.82
C LEU A 20 -13.58 -28.76 1.26
N PRO A 21 -14.71 -28.50 0.58
CA PRO A 21 -15.62 -27.45 0.98
C PRO A 21 -16.03 -27.70 2.43
N ALA A 22 -15.95 -26.66 3.26
CA ALA A 22 -16.39 -26.73 4.65
C ALA A 22 -17.83 -27.26 4.67
N VAL A 23 -18.03 -28.40 5.33
CA VAL A 23 -19.37 -28.98 5.49
C VAL A 23 -20.19 -27.98 6.31
N ALA A 24 -21.30 -27.50 5.75
CA ALA A 24 -22.20 -26.59 6.46
C ALA A 24 -22.72 -27.29 7.73
N GLN A 25 -22.60 -26.61 8.87
CA GLN A 25 -22.87 -27.20 10.18
C GLN A 25 -24.37 -27.39 10.42
N ASP A 26 -25.17 -26.36 10.12
CA ASP A 26 -26.62 -26.34 10.30
C ASP A 26 -27.30 -25.41 9.29
N SER A 27 -28.62 -25.53 9.18
CA SER A 27 -29.45 -24.63 8.37
C SER A 27 -30.08 -23.56 9.26
N LEU A 28 -29.97 -22.29 8.84
CA LEU A 28 -30.50 -21.11 9.50
C LEU A 28 -31.52 -20.41 8.60
N SER A 29 -32.52 -19.80 9.21
CA SER A 29 -33.57 -18.98 8.62
C SER A 29 -33.73 -17.68 9.42
N PRO A 30 -34.41 -16.65 8.90
CA PRO A 30 -34.72 -15.46 9.68
C PRO A 30 -35.43 -15.79 11.01
N GLY A 31 -34.91 -15.25 12.12
CA GLY A 31 -35.30 -15.54 13.49
C GLY A 31 -34.35 -16.50 14.22
N ASP A 32 -33.49 -17.22 13.50
CA ASP A 32 -32.54 -18.15 14.09
C ASP A 32 -31.29 -17.45 14.64
N SER A 33 -30.64 -18.12 15.57
CA SER A 33 -29.33 -17.72 16.11
C SER A 33 -28.39 -18.91 16.20
N ALA A 34 -27.10 -18.64 16.15
CA ALA A 34 -26.05 -19.62 16.28
C ALA A 34 -24.86 -19.03 17.06
N SER A 35 -24.02 -19.87 17.64
CA SER A 35 -22.79 -19.43 18.28
C SER A 35 -21.66 -20.40 18.03
N GLY A 36 -20.43 -19.92 18.09
CA GLY A 36 -19.27 -20.74 17.82
C GLY A 36 -17.97 -19.98 17.84
N THR A 37 -16.94 -20.58 17.25
CA THR A 37 -15.63 -19.98 17.06
C THR A 37 -15.21 -20.21 15.63
N ALA A 38 -14.80 -19.15 14.94
CA ALA A 38 -14.26 -19.23 13.58
C ALA A 38 -12.77 -18.92 13.63
N THR A 39 -11.96 -19.68 12.88
CA THR A 39 -10.54 -19.37 12.65
C THR A 39 -10.30 -19.13 11.16
N VAL A 40 -9.24 -18.39 10.81
CA VAL A 40 -8.93 -18.08 9.40
C VAL A 40 -8.66 -19.38 8.61
N SER A 41 -8.05 -20.36 9.27
CA SER A 41 -7.76 -21.67 8.68
C SER A 41 -8.96 -22.65 8.70
N ARG A 42 -10.02 -22.33 9.45
CA ARG A 42 -11.23 -23.16 9.57
C ARG A 42 -12.47 -22.27 9.64
N PRO A 43 -12.93 -21.76 8.49
CA PRO A 43 -14.18 -21.00 8.44
C PRO A 43 -15.35 -21.88 8.86
N VAL A 44 -16.34 -21.27 9.51
CA VAL A 44 -17.61 -21.92 9.85
C VAL A 44 -18.60 -21.60 8.74
N SER A 45 -19.35 -22.61 8.29
CA SER A 45 -20.36 -22.43 7.23
C SER A 45 -21.74 -22.86 7.72
N TYR A 46 -22.77 -22.10 7.35
CA TYR A 46 -24.19 -22.40 7.57
C TYR A 46 -24.95 -22.35 6.24
N LEU A 47 -26.03 -23.12 6.14
CA LEU A 47 -26.99 -22.98 5.04
C LEU A 47 -28.06 -21.95 5.41
N LEU A 48 -28.25 -20.93 4.58
CA LEU A 48 -29.32 -19.95 4.74
C LEU A 48 -30.51 -20.30 3.85
N ASN A 49 -31.67 -20.55 4.46
CA ASN A 49 -32.92 -20.76 3.74
C ASN A 49 -33.69 -19.44 3.66
N VAL A 50 -33.77 -18.88 2.46
CA VAL A 50 -34.39 -17.59 2.16
C VAL A 50 -35.17 -17.70 0.86
N ASN A 51 -36.17 -16.84 0.66
CA ASN A 51 -36.96 -16.75 -0.56
C ASN A 51 -36.36 -15.69 -1.52
N PRO A 52 -36.66 -15.78 -2.82
CA PRO A 52 -36.33 -14.70 -3.75
C PRO A 52 -37.00 -13.39 -3.33
N GLY A 53 -36.23 -12.30 -3.34
CA GLY A 53 -36.64 -10.97 -2.91
C GLY A 53 -36.55 -10.73 -1.41
N ASP A 54 -36.14 -11.73 -0.60
CA ASP A 54 -35.92 -11.50 0.82
C ASP A 54 -34.73 -10.57 1.04
N ILE A 55 -34.88 -9.64 1.99
CA ILE A 55 -33.77 -8.89 2.57
C ILE A 55 -33.52 -9.50 3.94
N ILE A 56 -32.28 -9.81 4.25
CA ILE A 56 -31.89 -10.29 5.58
C ILE A 56 -30.77 -9.44 6.17
N THR A 57 -30.81 -9.25 7.48
CA THR A 57 -29.66 -8.77 8.24
C THR A 57 -28.99 -9.94 8.92
N VAL A 58 -27.68 -10.04 8.76
CA VAL A 58 -26.82 -10.98 9.49
C VAL A 58 -26.02 -10.18 10.51
N ARG A 59 -26.26 -10.45 11.79
CA ARG A 59 -25.60 -9.77 12.91
C ARG A 59 -24.73 -10.75 13.66
N ALA A 60 -23.46 -10.43 13.81
CA ALA A 60 -22.52 -11.18 14.62
C ALA A 60 -21.96 -10.28 15.73
N GLN A 61 -22.13 -10.69 16.99
CA GLN A 61 -21.36 -10.17 18.11
C GLN A 61 -20.10 -11.01 18.26
N THR A 62 -18.95 -10.38 18.46
CA THR A 62 -17.66 -11.05 18.48
C THR A 62 -16.67 -10.31 19.39
N ASP A 63 -15.69 -11.02 19.92
CA ASP A 63 -14.59 -10.47 20.72
C ASP A 63 -13.34 -10.13 19.89
N GLY A 64 -13.42 -10.30 18.57
CA GLY A 64 -12.33 -10.04 17.65
C GLY A 64 -12.79 -9.79 16.21
N PHE A 65 -11.88 -9.97 15.26
CA PHE A 65 -12.21 -9.76 13.85
C PHE A 65 -13.00 -10.94 13.29
N LEU A 66 -14.18 -10.66 12.74
CA LEU A 66 -15.02 -11.62 12.05
C LEU A 66 -15.48 -11.07 10.70
N ARG A 67 -15.18 -11.82 9.63
CA ARG A 67 -15.66 -11.54 8.27
C ARG A 67 -16.82 -12.47 7.95
N GLN A 68 -17.87 -11.89 7.37
CA GLN A 68 -19.09 -12.59 6.95
C GLN A 68 -19.23 -12.50 5.44
N ARG A 69 -19.49 -13.63 4.78
CA ARG A 69 -19.75 -13.72 3.34
C ARG A 69 -20.93 -14.64 3.09
N VAL A 70 -21.79 -14.28 2.16
CA VAL A 70 -22.87 -15.15 1.69
C VAL A 70 -22.58 -15.49 0.24
N TYR A 71 -22.72 -16.77 -0.11
CA TYR A 71 -22.54 -17.29 -1.46
C TYR A 71 -23.84 -17.90 -1.97
N GLY A 72 -24.16 -17.67 -3.23
CA GLY A 72 -25.29 -18.30 -3.94
C GLY A 72 -24.97 -19.73 -4.39
N ALA A 73 -25.90 -20.33 -5.14
CA ALA A 73 -25.81 -21.72 -5.58
C ALA A 73 -24.60 -22.03 -6.48
N ASN A 74 -24.06 -21.01 -7.17
CA ASN A 74 -22.88 -21.13 -8.04
C ASN A 74 -21.56 -20.74 -7.35
N ASP A 75 -21.55 -20.65 -6.01
CA ASP A 75 -20.44 -20.12 -5.21
C ASP A 75 -20.06 -18.66 -5.53
N GLU A 76 -20.92 -17.94 -6.26
CA GLU A 76 -20.78 -16.50 -6.46
C GLU A 76 -21.15 -15.77 -5.18
N GLN A 77 -20.35 -14.78 -4.81
CA GLN A 77 -20.59 -14.00 -3.61
C GLN A 77 -21.80 -13.08 -3.82
N VAL A 78 -22.79 -13.20 -2.93
CA VAL A 78 -23.96 -12.31 -2.91
C VAL A 78 -23.50 -10.90 -2.64
N ARG A 79 -24.05 -9.95 -3.42
CA ARG A 79 -23.76 -8.53 -3.26
C ARG A 79 -24.17 -8.07 -1.86
N ARG A 80 -23.29 -7.31 -1.23
CA ARG A 80 -23.51 -6.70 0.09
C ARG A 80 -23.87 -5.23 -0.13
N PRO A 81 -25.15 -4.84 -0.09
CA PRO A 81 -25.54 -3.43 -0.22
C PRO A 81 -24.98 -2.57 0.93
N ASP A 82 -25.08 -3.06 2.17
CA ASP A 82 -24.67 -2.31 3.35
C ASP A 82 -23.99 -3.19 4.41
N PHE A 83 -23.07 -2.57 5.14
CA PHE A 83 -22.45 -3.18 6.31
C PHE A 83 -22.02 -2.12 7.32
N LYS A 84 -22.03 -2.50 8.59
CA LYS A 84 -21.43 -1.75 9.70
C LYS A 84 -20.65 -2.72 10.57
N SER A 85 -19.43 -2.34 10.94
CA SER A 85 -18.61 -3.12 11.86
C SER A 85 -17.98 -2.21 12.90
N SER A 86 -18.02 -2.65 14.15
CA SER A 86 -17.23 -2.13 15.25
C SER A 86 -16.28 -3.24 15.73
N ARG A 87 -15.52 -2.97 16.80
CA ARG A 87 -14.68 -3.98 17.44
C ARG A 87 -15.46 -5.19 17.94
N GLU A 88 -16.71 -4.98 18.34
CA GLU A 88 -17.51 -5.99 19.06
C GLU A 88 -18.69 -6.52 18.24
N THR A 89 -19.01 -5.90 17.11
CA THR A 89 -20.19 -6.25 16.32
C THR A 89 -19.95 -6.07 14.83
N SER A 90 -20.49 -6.98 14.04
CA SER A 90 -20.45 -6.93 12.59
C SER A 90 -21.84 -7.22 12.04
N ILE A 91 -22.36 -6.31 11.22
CA ILE A 91 -23.73 -6.34 10.71
C ILE A 91 -23.66 -6.16 9.19
N TYR A 92 -24.27 -7.08 8.46
CA TYR A 92 -24.40 -7.03 7.00
C TYR A 92 -25.85 -7.18 6.60
N VAL A 93 -26.26 -6.41 5.59
CA VAL A 93 -27.55 -6.60 4.91
C VAL A 93 -27.29 -7.29 3.58
N PHE A 94 -28.13 -8.26 3.25
CA PHE A 94 -28.08 -9.00 2.00
C PHE A 94 -29.45 -8.98 1.32
N GLU A 95 -29.44 -8.70 0.02
CA GLU A 95 -30.58 -8.86 -0.86
C GLU A 95 -30.46 -10.22 -1.57
N MET A 96 -31.51 -11.04 -1.50
CA MET A 96 -31.51 -12.39 -2.02
C MET A 96 -32.28 -12.45 -3.34
N ASP A 97 -31.55 -12.52 -4.45
CA ASP A 97 -32.19 -12.49 -5.78
C ASP A 97 -32.89 -13.82 -6.15
N GLU A 98 -32.48 -14.93 -5.55
CA GLU A 98 -32.96 -16.27 -5.84
C GLU A 98 -33.43 -16.98 -4.55
N ALA A 99 -34.11 -18.12 -4.73
CA ALA A 99 -34.48 -18.97 -3.60
C ALA A 99 -33.25 -19.75 -3.14
N GLY A 100 -33.08 -19.89 -1.82
CA GLY A 100 -31.99 -20.66 -1.22
C GLY A 100 -32.02 -22.18 -1.56
N PRO A 101 -30.98 -22.92 -1.12
CA PRO A 101 -30.09 -22.54 -0.04
C PRO A 101 -28.87 -21.71 -0.46
N TYR A 102 -28.56 -20.68 0.33
CA TYR A 102 -27.31 -19.92 0.26
C TYR A 102 -26.30 -20.44 1.30
N ARG A 103 -25.01 -20.20 1.10
CA ARG A 103 -23.95 -20.55 2.07
C ARG A 103 -23.46 -19.30 2.78
N LEU A 104 -23.72 -19.19 4.08
CA LEU A 104 -23.10 -18.17 4.95
C LEU A 104 -21.77 -18.71 5.48
N GLU A 105 -20.69 -18.01 5.19
CA GLU A 105 -19.35 -18.32 5.66
C GLU A 105 -18.88 -17.24 6.65
N LEU A 106 -18.40 -17.70 7.80
CA LEU A 106 -17.78 -16.90 8.84
C LEU A 106 -16.30 -17.27 8.94
N SER A 107 -15.43 -16.29 8.77
CA SER A 107 -13.97 -16.45 8.89
C SER A 107 -13.40 -15.34 9.76
N GLY A 108 -12.58 -15.68 10.74
CA GLY A 108 -12.05 -14.73 11.72
C GLY A 108 -11.03 -15.40 12.63
N ASP A 109 -10.73 -14.83 13.79
CA ASP A 109 -10.05 -15.55 14.88
C ASP A 109 -10.69 -15.15 16.21
N ALA A 110 -11.96 -15.51 16.35
CA ALA A 110 -12.81 -14.99 17.41
C ALA A 110 -13.99 -15.90 17.70
N ALA A 111 -14.48 -15.82 18.94
CA ALA A 111 -15.78 -16.36 19.28
C ALA A 111 -16.88 -15.45 18.71
N PHE A 112 -18.03 -16.02 18.40
CA PHE A 112 -19.16 -15.26 17.87
C PHE A 112 -20.52 -15.73 18.39
N SER A 113 -21.45 -14.78 18.45
CA SER A 113 -22.89 -15.00 18.54
C SER A 113 -23.56 -14.38 17.32
N LEU A 114 -24.21 -15.19 16.52
CA LEU A 114 -24.84 -14.86 15.25
C LEU A 114 -26.37 -14.82 15.39
N THR A 115 -27.01 -13.82 14.81
CA THR A 115 -28.47 -13.73 14.64
C THR A 115 -28.80 -13.43 13.18
N ILE A 116 -29.78 -14.14 12.62
CA ILE A 116 -30.33 -13.87 11.29
C ILE A 116 -31.67 -13.16 11.47
N GLU A 117 -31.80 -11.95 10.96
CA GLU A 117 -33.01 -11.13 11.09
C GLU A 117 -33.69 -10.98 9.72
N SER A 118 -35.02 -10.95 9.72
CA SER A 118 -35.80 -10.66 8.52
C SER A 118 -35.83 -9.15 8.27
N GLY A 119 -35.65 -8.75 7.02
CA GLY A 119 -35.64 -7.36 6.59
C GLY A 119 -34.31 -6.66 6.86
N ASP A 120 -34.26 -5.39 6.47
CA ASP A 120 -33.15 -4.50 6.79
C ASP A 120 -33.35 -3.87 8.19
N THR A 121 -32.60 -4.39 9.14
CA THR A 121 -32.54 -3.87 10.52
C THR A 121 -31.34 -2.95 10.76
N LEU A 122 -30.42 -2.87 9.81
CA LEU A 122 -29.20 -2.06 9.89
C LEU A 122 -29.47 -0.63 9.46
N THR A 123 -30.26 -0.41 8.42
CA THR A 123 -30.48 0.93 7.90
C THR A 123 -31.67 1.62 8.57
N LEU A 124 -31.58 2.95 8.65
CA LEU A 124 -32.65 3.81 9.10
C LEU A 124 -32.84 4.91 8.06
N ASP A 125 -33.94 4.87 7.34
CA ASP A 125 -34.31 5.93 6.40
C ASP A 125 -34.64 7.21 7.17
N ARG A 126 -33.88 8.27 6.89
CA ARG A 126 -34.03 9.61 7.44
C ARG A 126 -34.76 10.55 6.48
N GLY A 127 -35.19 10.04 5.32
CA GLY A 127 -35.96 10.76 4.33
C GLY A 127 -35.09 11.55 3.36
N VAL A 128 -35.70 12.56 2.76
CA VAL A 128 -35.08 13.34 1.68
C VAL A 128 -34.32 14.54 2.22
N ILE A 129 -33.10 14.76 1.71
CA ILE A 129 -32.29 15.96 1.91
C ILE A 129 -31.92 16.56 0.56
N LYS A 130 -31.71 17.88 0.51
CA LYS A 130 -31.37 18.61 -0.72
C LYS A 130 -30.10 19.46 -0.52
N PRO A 131 -29.40 19.81 -1.59
CA PRO A 131 -28.36 20.84 -1.52
C PRO A 131 -28.86 22.12 -0.83
N GLY A 132 -28.01 22.70 0.01
CA GLY A 132 -28.31 23.85 0.86
C GLY A 132 -29.04 23.52 2.17
N GLN A 133 -29.33 22.24 2.45
CA GLN A 133 -30.02 21.82 3.69
C GLN A 133 -29.08 21.18 4.70
N SER A 134 -29.51 21.19 5.96
CA SER A 134 -28.89 20.45 7.06
C SER A 134 -29.92 19.60 7.78
N ALA A 135 -29.48 18.46 8.30
CA ALA A 135 -30.23 17.57 9.17
C ALA A 135 -29.48 17.38 10.49
N ASN A 136 -30.22 17.37 11.60
CA ASN A 136 -29.70 16.98 12.92
C ASN A 136 -30.34 15.66 13.30
N ALA A 137 -29.54 14.71 13.74
CA ALA A 137 -30.03 13.39 14.13
C ALA A 137 -29.13 12.76 15.20
N THR A 138 -29.67 11.76 15.88
CA THR A 138 -28.93 10.93 16.83
C THR A 138 -28.65 9.58 16.18
N ALA A 139 -27.37 9.25 16.01
CA ALA A 139 -26.90 7.96 15.56
C ALA A 139 -26.94 6.92 16.69
N THR A 140 -27.25 5.69 16.32
CA THR A 140 -27.25 4.54 17.23
C THR A 140 -26.19 3.52 16.83
N LEU A 141 -25.62 2.82 17.82
CA LEU A 141 -24.47 1.93 17.68
C LEU A 141 -24.57 0.95 16.50
N ASP A 142 -25.79 0.44 16.24
CA ASP A 142 -26.01 -0.64 15.30
C ASP A 142 -26.81 -0.24 14.04
N ARG A 143 -26.87 1.05 13.73
CA ARG A 143 -27.57 1.52 12.53
C ARG A 143 -26.73 2.43 11.64
N LEU A 144 -27.05 2.39 10.35
CA LEU A 144 -26.64 3.36 9.35
C LEU A 144 -27.82 4.28 9.08
N ASP A 145 -27.58 5.58 9.12
CA ASP A 145 -28.59 6.55 8.73
C ASP A 145 -28.50 6.76 7.21
N ILE A 146 -29.62 6.55 6.51
CA ILE A 146 -29.70 6.67 5.06
C ILE A 146 -30.55 7.89 4.72
N TYR A 147 -29.99 8.80 3.93
CA TYR A 147 -30.73 9.91 3.35
C TYR A 147 -30.86 9.71 1.84
N THR A 148 -32.01 10.15 1.33
CA THR A 148 -32.26 10.31 -0.09
C THR A 148 -31.86 11.73 -0.49
N LEU A 149 -30.73 11.90 -1.17
CA LEU A 149 -30.28 13.21 -1.66
C LEU A 149 -30.90 13.51 -3.02
N GLU A 150 -31.78 14.52 -3.11
CA GLU A 150 -32.37 14.96 -4.38
C GLU A 150 -31.60 16.15 -4.98
N VAL A 151 -31.10 15.98 -6.20
CA VAL A 151 -30.29 16.96 -6.92
C VAL A 151 -30.99 17.34 -8.23
N ALA A 152 -31.26 18.64 -8.41
CA ALA A 152 -32.07 19.14 -9.52
C ALA A 152 -31.29 19.32 -10.84
N ALA A 153 -29.97 19.45 -10.78
CA ALA A 153 -29.07 19.68 -11.91
C ALA A 153 -27.65 19.21 -11.55
N PRO A 154 -26.76 18.95 -12.54
CA PRO A 154 -25.35 18.68 -12.26
C PRO A 154 -24.75 19.76 -11.37
N LEU A 155 -24.04 19.36 -10.31
CA LEU A 155 -23.43 20.29 -9.35
C LEU A 155 -22.27 19.64 -8.58
N THR A 156 -21.38 20.49 -8.09
CA THR A 156 -20.41 20.12 -7.05
C THR A 156 -21.00 20.46 -5.69
N LEU A 157 -20.89 19.55 -4.72
CA LEU A 157 -21.33 19.76 -3.34
C LEU A 157 -20.27 19.30 -2.36
N THR A 158 -20.35 19.83 -1.15
CA THR A 158 -19.63 19.35 0.02
C THR A 158 -20.61 18.73 1.00
N LEU A 159 -20.40 17.45 1.34
CA LEU A 159 -21.00 16.81 2.51
C LEU A 159 -20.20 17.21 3.73
N ASP A 160 -20.87 17.80 4.72
CA ASP A 160 -20.27 18.23 5.97
C ASP A 160 -20.97 17.53 7.13
N LEU A 161 -20.31 16.51 7.67
CA LEU A 161 -20.76 15.78 8.84
C LEU A 161 -19.99 16.25 10.06
N GLN A 162 -20.70 16.81 11.03
CA GLN A 162 -20.16 17.25 12.31
C GLN A 162 -20.80 16.44 13.42
N ASN A 163 -20.03 15.90 14.36
CA ASN A 163 -20.66 15.37 15.57
C ASN A 163 -20.89 16.49 16.58
N ALA A 164 -21.72 16.21 17.58
CA ALA A 164 -21.93 17.10 18.69
C ALA A 164 -20.60 17.49 19.37
N PRO A 165 -20.46 18.74 19.84
CA PRO A 165 -19.26 19.20 20.51
C PRO A 165 -18.84 18.27 21.66
N GLY A 166 -17.61 17.77 21.62
CA GLY A 166 -17.04 16.93 22.67
C GLY A 166 -17.28 15.41 22.51
N ALA A 167 -17.98 14.98 21.46
CA ALA A 167 -18.04 13.57 21.09
C ALA A 167 -16.84 13.22 20.18
N PRO A 168 -16.09 12.15 20.45
CA PRO A 168 -15.09 11.65 19.49
C PRO A 168 -15.80 11.20 18.21
N VAL A 169 -15.29 11.60 17.03
CA VAL A 169 -15.88 11.24 15.74
C VAL A 169 -15.17 10.05 15.13
N SER A 170 -15.82 8.90 15.25
CA SER A 170 -15.71 7.76 14.33
C SER A 170 -16.95 7.83 13.41
N GLY A 171 -16.90 8.76 12.45
CA GLY A 171 -18.05 9.10 11.60
C GLY A 171 -17.65 9.28 10.15
N SER A 172 -18.50 8.89 9.21
CA SER A 172 -18.34 9.17 7.78
C SER A 172 -19.69 9.41 7.11
N ALA A 173 -19.70 10.28 6.09
CA ALA A 173 -20.84 10.50 5.22
C ALA A 173 -20.42 10.29 3.76
N ARG A 174 -21.08 9.39 3.03
CA ARG A 174 -20.68 9.02 1.67
C ARG A 174 -21.85 8.80 0.74
N LEU A 175 -21.69 9.18 -0.53
CA LEU A 175 -22.64 8.81 -1.58
C LEU A 175 -22.31 7.40 -2.06
N THR A 176 -23.32 6.54 -2.20
CA THR A 176 -23.15 5.16 -2.65
C THR A 176 -24.04 4.83 -3.84
N GLY A 177 -23.58 3.89 -4.67
CA GLY A 177 -24.45 3.18 -5.62
C GLY A 177 -24.77 3.92 -6.92
N ILE A 178 -24.03 4.95 -7.32
CA ILE A 178 -24.36 5.73 -8.53
C ILE A 178 -23.16 5.87 -9.47
N THR A 179 -23.42 5.55 -10.74
CA THR A 179 -22.58 5.92 -11.88
C THR A 179 -22.69 7.43 -12.13
N GLY A 180 -21.56 8.16 -12.15
CA GLY A 180 -21.53 9.61 -12.43
C GLY A 180 -21.40 10.51 -11.20
N SER A 181 -21.03 9.97 -10.04
CA SER A 181 -20.50 10.74 -8.92
C SER A 181 -19.01 10.46 -8.75
N ALA A 182 -18.18 11.50 -8.82
CA ALA A 182 -16.75 11.42 -8.52
C ALA A 182 -16.48 12.13 -7.18
N GLN A 183 -15.95 11.40 -6.20
CA GLN A 183 -15.41 12.01 -4.99
C GLN A 183 -14.12 12.73 -5.35
N GLN A 184 -14.05 14.03 -5.07
CA GLN A 184 -12.90 14.87 -5.44
C GLN A 184 -11.93 15.08 -4.28
N ALA A 185 -12.45 15.14 -3.05
CA ALA A 185 -11.64 15.33 -1.87
C ALA A 185 -12.35 14.80 -0.63
N GLU A 186 -11.55 14.45 0.37
CA GLU A 186 -11.98 14.04 1.70
C GLU A 186 -11.11 14.74 2.74
N VAL A 187 -11.73 15.31 3.77
CA VAL A 187 -11.05 15.77 4.98
C VAL A 187 -11.71 15.15 6.18
N THR A 188 -10.91 14.44 6.96
CA THR A 188 -11.34 13.80 8.19
C THR A 188 -10.59 14.41 9.36
N THR A 189 -11.31 15.03 10.28
CA THR A 189 -10.78 15.47 11.58
C THR A 189 -11.48 14.70 12.70
N MET A 190 -10.98 14.84 13.93
CA MET A 190 -11.60 14.21 15.10
C MET A 190 -13.04 14.68 15.39
N ALA A 191 -13.50 15.79 14.77
CA ALA A 191 -14.79 16.43 15.04
C ALA A 191 -15.71 16.47 13.80
N ARG A 192 -15.15 16.26 12.60
CA ARG A 192 -15.79 16.62 11.34
C ARG A 192 -15.30 15.73 10.19
N HIS A 193 -16.22 15.33 9.33
CA HIS A 193 -15.95 14.58 8.10
C HIS A 193 -16.51 15.36 6.91
N LEU A 194 -15.64 15.71 5.97
CA LEU A 194 -15.97 16.54 4.81
C LEU A 194 -15.66 15.77 3.54
N ASN A 195 -16.60 15.73 2.61
CA ASN A 195 -16.39 15.10 1.30
C ASN A 195 -16.91 16.00 0.20
N VAL A 196 -16.11 16.19 -0.84
CA VAL A 196 -16.52 16.92 -2.04
C VAL A 196 -16.90 15.92 -3.12
N TYR A 197 -18.09 16.09 -3.69
CA TYR A 197 -18.56 15.30 -4.81
C TYR A 197 -18.90 16.21 -5.98
N THR A 198 -18.48 15.82 -7.18
CA THR A 198 -19.06 16.35 -8.42
C THR A 198 -20.07 15.34 -8.97
N LEU A 199 -21.30 15.81 -9.17
CA LEU A 199 -22.42 15.05 -9.69
C LEU A 199 -22.70 15.50 -11.12
N GLU A 200 -22.54 14.59 -12.08
CA GLU A 200 -22.63 14.91 -13.51
C GLU A 200 -24.07 14.99 -14.04
N SER A 201 -25.05 14.60 -13.24
CA SER A 201 -26.46 14.55 -13.62
C SER A 201 -27.39 14.93 -12.47
N ALA A 202 -28.59 15.41 -12.82
CA ALA A 202 -29.69 15.52 -11.88
C ALA A 202 -30.19 14.12 -11.51
N GLY A 203 -30.70 13.95 -10.29
CA GLY A 203 -31.24 12.66 -9.87
C GLY A 203 -31.38 12.52 -8.37
N THR A 204 -31.62 11.29 -7.97
CA THR A 204 -31.76 10.88 -6.57
C THR A 204 -30.55 10.03 -6.19
N PHE A 205 -29.88 10.43 -5.11
CA PHE A 205 -28.65 9.84 -4.64
C PHE A 205 -28.81 9.22 -3.26
N ARG A 206 -28.14 8.10 -3.02
CA ARG A 206 -28.16 7.44 -1.71
C ARG A 206 -26.98 7.91 -0.87
N LEU A 207 -27.27 8.65 0.20
CA LEU A 207 -26.30 9.15 1.16
C LEU A 207 -26.30 8.28 2.42
N VAL A 208 -25.17 7.66 2.71
CA VAL A 208 -24.95 6.80 3.87
C VAL A 208 -24.18 7.57 4.92
N VAL A 209 -24.77 7.74 6.10
CA VAL A 209 -24.12 8.30 7.29
C VAL A 209 -23.83 7.16 8.26
N ASN A 210 -22.55 6.92 8.50
CA ASN A 210 -22.06 5.93 9.44
C ASN A 210 -21.37 6.65 10.59
N VAL A 211 -22.11 6.89 11.67
CA VAL A 211 -21.58 7.41 12.93
C VAL A 211 -21.73 6.30 13.98
N GLU A 212 -20.71 6.10 14.82
CA GLU A 212 -20.75 5.07 15.86
C GLU A 212 -21.93 5.30 16.81
N GLN A 213 -21.98 6.42 17.52
CA GLN A 213 -23.10 6.77 18.39
C GLN A 213 -23.14 8.28 18.69
N GLY A 214 -24.33 8.82 18.91
CA GLY A 214 -24.51 10.18 19.44
C GLY A 214 -25.09 11.15 18.41
N ASP A 215 -25.21 12.41 18.82
CA ASP A 215 -25.79 13.45 17.99
C ASP A 215 -24.81 13.90 16.91
N TYR A 216 -25.33 14.11 15.70
CA TYR A 216 -24.59 14.66 14.57
C TYR A 216 -25.45 15.66 13.78
N THR A 217 -24.75 16.51 13.05
CA THR A 217 -25.28 17.43 12.06
C THR A 217 -24.70 17.07 10.70
N LEU A 218 -25.55 16.77 9.73
CA LEU A 218 -25.18 16.62 8.34
C LEU A 218 -25.62 17.86 7.58
N SER A 219 -24.71 18.53 6.86
CA SER A 219 -25.02 19.63 5.95
C SER A 219 -24.61 19.28 4.53
N ILE A 220 -25.46 19.62 3.56
CA ILE A 220 -25.18 19.49 2.13
C ILE A 220 -24.93 20.89 1.60
N VAL A 221 -23.67 21.27 1.47
CA VAL A 221 -23.29 22.61 1.04
C VAL A 221 -23.10 22.61 -0.48
N GLU A 222 -23.71 23.55 -1.18
CA GLU A 222 -23.46 23.72 -2.61
C GLU A 222 -22.05 24.28 -2.83
N GLY A 223 -21.36 23.70 -3.81
CA GLY A 223 -19.99 24.02 -4.15
C GLY A 223 -18.96 23.23 -3.36
N ASP A 224 -17.72 23.49 -3.73
CA ASP A 224 -16.54 22.97 -3.08
C ASP A 224 -16.08 23.95 -2.00
N THR A 225 -16.22 23.56 -0.73
CA THR A 225 -15.77 24.38 0.41
C THR A 225 -14.49 23.85 1.04
N VAL A 226 -13.92 22.78 0.49
CA VAL A 226 -12.82 22.04 1.10
C VAL A 226 -11.56 22.21 0.26
N THR A 227 -11.67 22.09 -1.06
CA THR A 227 -10.50 22.16 -1.92
C THR A 227 -10.13 23.60 -2.20
N ASN A 228 -8.82 23.82 -2.27
CA ASN A 228 -8.26 25.05 -2.74
C ASN A 228 -7.15 24.76 -3.73
N ASN A 229 -7.48 24.96 -5.01
CA ASN A 229 -6.56 24.75 -6.11
C ASN A 229 -5.64 25.98 -6.23
N LEU A 230 -4.38 25.82 -5.81
CA LEU A 230 -3.36 26.87 -5.82
C LEU A 230 -2.55 26.90 -7.13
N GLY A 231 -2.87 26.00 -8.06
CA GLY A 231 -2.33 25.95 -9.41
C GLY A 231 -1.03 25.15 -9.52
N ALA A 232 -0.29 25.40 -10.59
CA ALA A 232 0.90 24.62 -10.90
C ALA A 232 2.09 24.98 -10.01
N LEU A 233 2.72 23.96 -9.43
CA LEU A 233 4.01 24.06 -8.74
C LEU A 233 5.11 23.56 -9.68
N GLN A 234 6.09 24.41 -10.01
CA GLN A 234 7.17 24.04 -10.93
C GLN A 234 8.26 23.21 -10.23
N PRO A 235 8.99 22.33 -10.96
CA PRO A 235 10.11 21.60 -10.37
C PRO A 235 11.17 22.56 -9.82
N GLY A 236 11.65 22.28 -8.61
CA GLY A 236 12.62 23.09 -7.86
C GLY A 236 12.04 24.35 -7.21
N GLN A 237 10.75 24.63 -7.41
CA GLN A 237 10.09 25.76 -6.76
C GLN A 237 9.75 25.39 -5.31
N THR A 238 10.18 26.24 -4.37
CA THR A 238 9.72 26.20 -2.98
C THR A 238 8.65 27.25 -2.76
N ILE A 239 7.57 26.82 -2.12
CA ILE A 239 6.46 27.67 -1.71
C ILE A 239 6.29 27.61 -0.19
N SER A 240 5.62 28.62 0.35
CA SER A 240 5.18 28.65 1.73
C SER A 240 3.69 28.95 1.75
N GLY A 241 2.96 28.21 2.58
CA GLY A 241 1.52 28.36 2.72
C GLY A 241 1.08 28.25 4.18
N THR A 242 -0.19 28.55 4.41
CA THR A 242 -0.87 28.28 5.66
C THR A 242 -2.16 27.56 5.33
N ILE A 243 -2.29 26.33 5.84
CA ILE A 243 -3.51 25.57 5.73
C ILE A 243 -4.36 25.83 6.97
N VAL A 244 -5.62 26.18 6.73
CA VAL A 244 -6.63 26.36 7.78
C VAL A 244 -7.35 25.04 8.01
N PRO A 245 -7.97 24.84 9.19
CA PRO A 245 -8.77 23.65 9.44
C PRO A 245 -9.79 23.39 8.34
N ASP A 246 -10.09 22.11 8.12
CA ASP A 246 -11.19 21.65 7.24
C ASP A 246 -11.00 21.97 5.75
N ARG A 247 -9.75 22.12 5.30
CA ARG A 247 -9.38 22.45 3.93
C ARG A 247 -8.28 21.51 3.42
N VAL A 248 -8.21 21.36 2.10
CA VAL A 248 -7.07 20.75 1.39
C VAL A 248 -6.57 21.74 0.33
N ASP A 249 -5.28 22.06 0.39
CA ASP A 249 -4.62 22.82 -0.65
C ASP A 249 -4.08 21.86 -1.72
N PHE A 250 -4.38 22.11 -2.99
CA PHE A 250 -3.88 21.31 -4.11
C PHE A 250 -2.91 22.11 -4.98
N TYR A 251 -1.80 21.47 -5.31
CA TYR A 251 -0.82 21.95 -6.28
C TYR A 251 -0.68 20.96 -7.43
N ASP A 252 -0.90 21.42 -8.65
CA ASP A 252 -0.71 20.60 -9.84
C ASP A 252 0.79 20.49 -10.13
N ILE A 253 1.30 19.29 -10.40
CA ILE A 253 2.70 19.10 -10.80
C ILE A 253 2.75 18.50 -12.21
N GLN A 254 3.73 18.95 -12.98
CA GLN A 254 3.94 18.52 -14.35
C GLN A 254 5.14 17.56 -14.38
N ALA A 255 4.89 16.30 -14.07
CA ALA A 255 5.86 15.23 -14.18
C ALA A 255 5.48 14.30 -15.35
N SER A 256 6.44 13.51 -15.84
CA SER A 256 6.15 12.46 -16.84
C SER A 256 5.73 11.17 -16.12
N PRO A 257 4.90 10.33 -16.74
CA PRO A 257 4.72 8.94 -16.30
C PRO A 257 6.08 8.24 -16.18
N GLU A 258 6.17 7.28 -15.27
CA GLU A 258 7.40 6.52 -14.96
C GLU A 258 8.53 7.36 -14.32
N ALA A 259 8.33 8.67 -14.12
CA ALA A 259 9.33 9.50 -13.50
C ALA A 259 9.42 9.24 -11.99
N ARG A 260 10.64 9.35 -11.45
CA ARG A 260 10.83 9.56 -10.01
C ARG A 260 10.75 11.04 -9.70
N ILE A 261 10.08 11.40 -8.62
CA ILE A 261 10.07 12.76 -8.09
C ILE A 261 10.41 12.75 -6.60
N THR A 262 11.03 13.82 -6.14
CA THR A 262 11.26 14.04 -4.71
C THR A 262 10.42 15.21 -4.25
N VAL A 263 9.61 14.98 -3.22
CA VAL A 263 8.81 15.99 -2.54
C VAL A 263 9.48 16.30 -1.21
N THR A 264 9.72 17.59 -0.96
CA THR A 264 10.23 18.09 0.31
C THR A 264 9.14 18.90 0.98
N PHE A 265 8.81 18.54 2.21
CA PHE A 265 7.74 19.14 2.96
C PHE A 265 8.14 19.38 4.41
N GLN A 266 7.76 20.54 4.91
CA GLN A 266 7.97 20.91 6.29
C GLN A 266 6.69 21.54 6.83
N GLY A 267 5.98 20.81 7.71
CA GLY A 267 4.90 21.35 8.52
C GLY A 267 5.46 22.07 9.74
N ILE A 268 4.92 23.24 10.08
CA ILE A 268 5.32 24.02 11.26
C ILE A 268 4.10 24.11 12.18
N THR A 269 4.00 23.21 13.16
CA THR A 269 3.03 23.33 14.26
C THR A 269 3.35 22.40 15.43
N ASP A 270 2.89 22.79 16.63
CA ASP A 270 2.97 21.97 17.85
C ASP A 270 1.74 21.06 18.04
N SER A 271 0.90 20.92 17.00
CA SER A 271 -0.41 20.25 17.10
C SER A 271 -0.42 18.85 16.49
N ARG A 272 -1.32 17.99 16.98
CA ARG A 272 -1.61 16.67 16.38
C ARG A 272 -2.15 16.75 14.96
N ASN A 273 -2.63 17.91 14.52
CA ASN A 273 -3.16 18.16 13.19
C ASN A 273 -2.11 18.83 12.29
N ALA A 274 -0.83 18.47 12.47
CA ALA A 274 0.24 19.03 11.67
C ALA A 274 -0.05 18.94 10.17
N PRO A 275 0.31 19.98 9.38
CA PRO A 275 0.19 19.90 7.95
C PRO A 275 0.90 18.64 7.45
N ARG A 276 0.31 17.95 6.49
CA ARG A 276 0.86 16.77 5.81
C ARG A 276 0.69 16.97 4.31
N VAL A 277 1.58 16.37 3.53
CA VAL A 277 1.45 16.33 2.07
C VAL A 277 1.34 14.89 1.61
N ASP A 278 0.43 14.66 0.68
CA ASP A 278 0.29 13.41 -0.06
C ASP A 278 0.32 13.71 -1.56
N LEU A 279 0.86 12.78 -2.35
CA LEU A 279 0.68 12.78 -3.80
C LEU A 279 -0.64 12.08 -4.15
N VAL A 280 -1.47 12.74 -4.97
CA VAL A 280 -2.80 12.24 -5.34
C VAL A 280 -3.07 12.35 -6.85
N GLY A 281 -3.95 11.46 -7.32
CA GLY A 281 -4.42 11.30 -8.69
C GLY A 281 -4.88 9.84 -8.89
N GLU A 282 -5.23 9.45 -10.11
CA GLU A 282 -5.75 8.10 -10.36
C GLU A 282 -4.62 7.04 -10.19
N GLY A 283 -4.94 5.95 -9.51
CA GLY A 283 -4.26 4.64 -9.55
C GLY A 283 -2.82 4.46 -9.06
N PHE A 284 -2.32 5.28 -8.13
CA PHE A 284 -0.98 5.08 -7.55
C PHE A 284 -0.84 3.86 -6.64
N ASP A 285 0.27 3.12 -6.78
CA ASP A 285 0.77 2.21 -5.75
C ASP A 285 1.83 2.94 -4.89
N ARG A 286 1.57 3.06 -3.58
CA ARG A 286 2.40 3.81 -2.63
C ARG A 286 3.68 3.03 -2.30
N ASN A 287 4.70 3.14 -3.16
CA ASN A 287 6.06 2.71 -2.84
C ASN A 287 6.79 3.83 -2.09
N ASP A 288 6.47 3.99 -0.80
CA ASP A 288 7.12 4.97 0.06
C ASP A 288 8.57 4.60 0.36
N ILE A 289 9.49 5.47 -0.04
CA ILE A 289 10.76 5.61 0.67
C ILE A 289 10.63 6.89 1.48
N GLU A 290 10.15 6.75 2.72
CA GLU A 290 10.10 7.84 3.71
C GLU A 290 11.40 7.84 4.53
N THR A 291 12.02 9.00 4.69
CA THR A 291 13.03 9.21 5.74
C THR A 291 12.32 9.67 7.02
N GLU A 292 12.42 8.88 8.09
CA GLU A 292 11.86 9.16 9.42
C GLU A 292 12.58 10.33 10.15
N GLU A 293 12.52 11.55 9.62
CA GLU A 293 12.75 12.76 10.44
C GLU A 293 11.39 13.43 10.71
N GLU A 294 10.97 13.43 11.98
CA GLU A 294 9.63 13.87 12.46
C GLU A 294 9.22 15.29 12.00
N ASP A 295 10.16 16.16 11.62
CA ASP A 295 9.90 17.57 11.31
C ASP A 295 10.19 17.98 9.85
N LYS A 296 10.73 17.08 9.03
CA LYS A 296 11.00 17.32 7.60
C LYS A 296 10.76 16.04 6.82
N GLY A 297 9.60 15.95 6.21
CA GLY A 297 9.29 14.87 5.28
C GLY A 297 10.00 15.13 3.96
N ILE A 298 10.96 14.28 3.60
CA ILE A 298 11.36 14.11 2.22
C ILE A 298 10.83 12.75 1.77
N THR A 299 10.05 12.74 0.71
CA THR A 299 9.44 11.53 0.17
C THR A 299 9.76 11.43 -1.32
N VAL A 300 10.22 10.27 -1.76
CA VAL A 300 10.43 9.98 -3.18
C VAL A 300 9.24 9.16 -3.68
N TYR A 301 8.62 9.62 -4.75
CA TYR A 301 7.53 8.93 -5.42
C TYR A 301 8.02 8.39 -6.77
N VAL A 302 7.57 7.17 -7.12
CA VAL A 302 7.66 6.62 -8.48
C VAL A 302 6.28 6.77 -9.10
N LEU A 303 6.18 7.51 -10.19
CA LEU A 303 4.92 7.73 -10.91
C LEU A 303 4.71 6.60 -11.89
N ASP A 304 3.60 5.88 -11.85
CA ASP A 304 3.32 4.72 -12.69
C ASP A 304 2.14 4.91 -13.65
N GLU A 305 1.24 5.85 -13.35
CA GLU A 305 0.09 6.19 -14.19
C GLU A 305 0.26 7.48 -14.97
N ASP A 306 -0.63 7.73 -15.95
CA ASP A 306 -0.65 8.97 -16.72
C ASP A 306 -1.07 10.20 -15.88
N PRO A 307 -0.54 11.40 -16.15
CA PRO A 307 -0.96 12.64 -15.48
C PRO A 307 -2.47 12.92 -15.67
N PRO A 308 -3.11 13.71 -14.79
CA PRO A 308 -2.49 14.73 -13.93
C PRO A 308 -2.11 14.27 -12.52
N TYR A 309 -0.95 14.74 -12.05
CA TYR A 309 -0.47 14.57 -10.67
C TYR A 309 -0.74 15.82 -9.84
N ARG A 310 -1.12 15.64 -8.57
CA ARG A 310 -1.33 16.75 -7.64
C ARG A 310 -0.71 16.44 -6.28
N LEU A 311 -0.17 17.46 -5.63
CA LEU A 311 0.20 17.41 -4.22
C LEU A 311 -0.97 17.98 -3.41
N ALA A 312 -1.50 17.16 -2.50
CA ALA A 312 -2.56 17.53 -1.57
C ALA A 312 -1.94 17.82 -0.20
N VAL A 313 -2.06 19.06 0.27
CA VAL A 313 -1.67 19.44 1.63
C VAL A 313 -2.93 19.49 2.48
N ALA A 314 -2.94 18.77 3.61
CA ALA A 314 -4.04 18.74 4.58
C ALA A 314 -3.52 19.01 6.00
N GLY A 315 -4.40 19.38 6.94
CA GLY A 315 -4.04 19.66 8.34
C GLY A 315 -4.26 21.12 8.74
N GLU A 316 -3.55 21.59 9.76
CA GLU A 316 -3.63 22.97 10.26
C GLU A 316 -2.23 23.52 10.56
N GLY A 317 -1.91 24.69 9.99
CA GLY A 317 -0.70 25.41 10.31
C GLY A 317 0.06 25.89 9.07
N SER A 318 1.25 26.42 9.31
CA SER A 318 2.13 26.87 8.22
C SER A 318 2.91 25.69 7.65
N TYR A 319 3.18 25.72 6.36
CA TYR A 319 4.00 24.71 5.69
C TYR A 319 4.93 25.33 4.66
N THR A 320 6.02 24.62 4.35
CA THR A 320 6.77 24.79 3.11
C THR A 320 6.72 23.52 2.29
N LEU A 321 6.61 23.67 0.98
CA LEU A 321 6.52 22.58 0.03
C LEU A 321 7.41 22.87 -1.18
N SER A 322 8.16 21.88 -1.61
CA SER A 322 8.79 21.87 -2.93
C SER A 322 8.76 20.47 -3.50
N TRP A 323 8.90 20.36 -4.82
CA TRP A 323 9.21 19.09 -5.44
C TRP A 323 10.30 19.27 -6.48
N SER A 324 10.97 18.19 -6.86
CA SER A 324 11.96 18.17 -7.92
C SER A 324 11.85 16.87 -8.70
N GLY A 325 12.27 16.89 -9.96
CA GLY A 325 12.40 15.68 -10.75
C GLY A 325 13.63 14.88 -10.30
N GLY A 326 13.48 13.56 -10.34
CA GLY A 326 14.49 12.62 -9.87
C GLY A 326 14.34 12.28 -8.39
N ASP A 327 15.16 11.31 -7.98
CA ASP A 327 15.36 10.94 -6.61
C ASP A 327 16.54 11.77 -6.06
N THR A 328 16.27 12.65 -5.10
CA THR A 328 17.31 13.45 -4.42
C THR A 328 17.71 12.86 -3.07
N LEU A 329 17.04 11.80 -2.62
CA LEU A 329 17.39 11.07 -1.41
C LEU A 329 18.46 10.03 -1.69
N THR A 330 18.40 9.41 -2.86
CA THR A 330 19.43 8.51 -3.34
C THR A 330 20.41 9.26 -4.23
N SER A 331 21.70 9.08 -3.97
CA SER A 331 22.69 9.46 -4.96
C SER A 331 22.59 8.45 -6.10
N ALA A 332 22.25 8.93 -7.32
CA ALA A 332 22.23 8.07 -8.49
C ALA A 332 23.64 7.52 -8.71
N GLY A 333 23.83 6.24 -8.39
CA GLY A 333 25.09 5.54 -8.60
C GLY A 333 25.39 5.31 -10.09
N GLY A 334 24.36 5.41 -10.93
CA GLY A 334 24.42 5.20 -12.38
C GLY A 334 24.03 3.79 -12.81
N ALA A 335 23.97 3.58 -14.14
CA ALA A 335 23.82 2.26 -14.73
C ALA A 335 25.16 1.51 -14.67
N LEU A 336 25.12 0.28 -14.18
CA LEU A 336 26.24 -0.64 -14.17
C LEU A 336 26.15 -1.49 -15.42
N VAL A 337 27.04 -1.23 -16.38
CA VAL A 337 27.17 -2.07 -17.57
C VAL A 337 28.11 -3.21 -17.25
N ALA A 338 27.65 -4.46 -17.42
CA ALA A 338 28.50 -5.63 -17.28
C ALA A 338 29.80 -5.45 -18.10
N GLY A 339 30.96 -5.52 -17.46
CA GLY A 339 32.25 -5.30 -18.13
C GLY A 339 32.94 -3.96 -17.79
N GLN A 340 32.24 -3.01 -17.16
CA GLN A 340 32.78 -1.66 -16.92
C GLN A 340 32.84 -1.34 -15.42
N PRO A 341 34.00 -0.91 -14.90
CA PRO A 341 34.06 -0.40 -13.54
C PRO A 341 33.31 0.93 -13.44
N VAL A 342 32.49 1.05 -12.40
CA VAL A 342 31.85 2.32 -12.02
C VAL A 342 32.47 2.77 -10.72
N MET A 343 32.93 4.03 -10.70
CA MET A 343 33.36 4.73 -9.50
C MET A 343 32.26 5.72 -9.14
N ALA A 344 31.62 5.52 -8.00
CA ALA A 344 30.64 6.46 -7.47
C ALA A 344 31.07 6.95 -6.09
N GLY A 345 30.95 8.26 -5.88
CA GLY A 345 31.14 8.86 -4.57
C GLY A 345 29.86 8.71 -3.77
N LEU A 346 29.89 7.91 -2.70
CA LEU A 346 28.78 7.85 -1.75
C LEU A 346 28.65 9.19 -1.00
N VAL A 347 27.43 9.59 -0.64
CA VAL A 347 27.19 10.73 0.25
C VAL A 347 26.76 10.17 1.61
N ALA A 348 27.38 10.67 2.69
CA ALA A 348 27.06 10.22 4.04
C ALA A 348 25.56 10.35 4.34
N GLY A 349 24.93 9.26 4.79
CA GLY A 349 23.50 9.23 5.14
C GLY A 349 22.54 9.22 3.95
N GLN A 350 23.04 9.11 2.72
CA GLN A 350 22.22 8.92 1.52
C GLN A 350 22.53 7.57 0.89
N PRO A 351 21.56 6.65 0.77
CA PRO A 351 21.76 5.41 0.02
C PRO A 351 22.18 5.73 -1.41
N ALA A 352 23.18 5.04 -1.93
CA ALA A 352 23.49 5.05 -3.35
C ALA A 352 22.83 3.85 -4.01
N VAL A 353 22.08 4.10 -5.08
CA VAL A 353 21.35 3.08 -5.82
C VAL A 353 21.94 2.92 -7.21
N PHE A 354 22.27 1.68 -7.57
CA PHE A 354 22.85 1.33 -8.85
C PHE A 354 21.97 0.29 -9.55
N MET A 355 21.69 0.51 -10.84
CA MET A 355 20.95 -0.47 -11.66
C MET A 355 21.93 -1.26 -12.52
N LEU A 356 21.87 -2.59 -12.46
CA LEU A 356 22.67 -3.47 -13.30
C LEU A 356 21.97 -3.67 -14.66
N GLU A 357 22.56 -3.11 -15.72
CA GLU A 357 22.06 -3.20 -17.09
C GLU A 357 22.89 -4.18 -17.94
N GLY A 358 22.25 -4.81 -18.93
CA GLY A 358 22.92 -5.65 -19.92
C GLY A 358 23.00 -7.14 -19.60
N LEU A 359 22.36 -7.61 -18.53
CA LEU A 359 22.16 -9.03 -18.29
C LEU A 359 20.86 -9.51 -18.94
N ALA A 360 20.94 -10.59 -19.72
CA ALA A 360 19.75 -11.25 -20.23
C ALA A 360 18.91 -11.78 -19.05
N GLU A 361 17.59 -11.72 -19.19
CA GLU A 361 16.65 -12.28 -18.21
C GLU A 361 17.01 -13.75 -17.91
N GLY A 362 17.16 -14.09 -16.61
CA GLY A 362 17.54 -15.43 -16.17
C GLY A 362 19.03 -15.78 -16.29
N ALA A 363 19.91 -14.83 -16.61
CA ALA A 363 21.35 -15.06 -16.58
C ALA A 363 21.84 -15.23 -15.13
N ALA A 364 22.40 -16.41 -14.84
CA ALA A 364 23.17 -16.63 -13.63
C ALA A 364 24.53 -15.92 -13.76
N GLY A 365 24.95 -15.25 -12.70
CA GLY A 365 26.25 -14.60 -12.62
C GLY A 365 26.56 -14.14 -11.22
N SER A 366 27.70 -13.48 -11.05
CA SER A 366 28.04 -12.85 -9.77
C SER A 366 28.43 -11.39 -9.94
N LEU A 367 28.00 -10.56 -9.00
CA LEU A 367 28.42 -9.17 -8.88
C LEU A 367 29.45 -9.07 -7.75
N LEU A 368 30.62 -8.54 -8.06
CA LEU A 368 31.65 -8.24 -7.07
C LEU A 368 31.65 -6.72 -6.83
N ALA A 369 31.38 -6.33 -5.59
CA ALA A 369 31.42 -4.94 -5.15
C ALA A 369 32.56 -4.77 -4.14
N GLY A 370 33.42 -3.78 -4.34
CA GLY A 370 34.49 -3.41 -3.42
C GLY A 370 34.37 -1.94 -3.02
N LEU A 371 34.81 -1.58 -1.82
CA LEU A 371 34.92 -0.17 -1.41
C LEU A 371 36.38 0.18 -1.15
N ASP A 372 36.82 1.28 -1.74
CA ASP A 372 38.19 1.78 -1.60
C ASP A 372 38.33 2.63 -0.33
N PHE A 373 39.15 2.18 0.62
CA PHE A 373 39.42 2.90 1.87
C PHE A 373 40.71 3.73 1.83
N THR A 374 41.44 3.74 0.71
CA THR A 374 42.79 4.33 0.62
C THR A 374 42.81 5.86 0.69
N SER A 375 41.66 6.53 0.52
CA SER A 375 41.60 8.00 0.42
C SER A 375 41.21 8.76 1.69
N VAL A 376 40.95 8.08 2.81
CA VAL A 376 40.47 8.74 4.04
C VAL A 376 41.50 8.57 5.15
N GLU A 377 41.98 9.67 5.76
CA GLU A 377 42.95 9.68 6.88
C GLU A 377 42.46 8.96 8.17
N ASN A 378 41.38 8.18 8.10
CA ASN A 378 40.75 7.50 9.21
C ASN A 378 40.17 6.14 8.76
N PRO A 379 40.66 5.00 9.27
CA PRO A 379 40.68 3.72 8.53
C PRO A 379 39.38 2.89 8.55
N GLN A 380 38.21 3.44 8.86
CA GLN A 380 36.96 2.66 8.85
C GLN A 380 35.79 3.54 8.43
N PRO A 381 35.36 3.51 7.15
CA PRO A 381 33.99 3.87 6.82
C PRO A 381 33.04 2.80 7.39
N ILE A 382 31.96 3.25 8.02
CA ILE A 382 30.90 2.38 8.53
C ILE A 382 29.86 2.29 7.42
N ILE A 383 29.94 1.21 6.64
CA ILE A 383 28.82 0.78 5.82
C ILE A 383 27.82 0.17 6.79
N THR A 384 26.62 0.69 6.79
CA THR A 384 25.56 0.18 7.66
C THR A 384 24.81 -0.95 6.96
N ALA A 385 24.68 -0.89 5.63
CA ALA A 385 24.04 -1.93 4.84
C ALA A 385 24.49 -1.93 3.37
N MET A 386 24.52 -3.12 2.76
CA MET A 386 24.60 -3.31 1.32
C MET A 386 23.59 -4.40 0.92
N THR A 387 22.67 -4.09 0.03
CA THR A 387 21.61 -5.01 -0.42
C THR A 387 21.51 -5.04 -1.93
N LEU A 388 21.27 -6.23 -2.50
CA LEU A 388 21.00 -6.39 -3.92
C LEU A 388 19.63 -7.04 -4.09
N THR A 389 18.75 -6.42 -4.88
CA THR A 389 17.44 -6.97 -5.23
C THR A 389 17.34 -7.29 -6.71
N ASN A 390 16.56 -8.31 -7.07
CA ASN A 390 16.21 -8.61 -8.46
C ASN A 390 14.92 -7.88 -8.90
N GLY A 391 14.50 -8.08 -10.16
CA GLY A 391 13.33 -7.43 -10.77
C GLY A 391 11.99 -7.87 -10.16
N SER A 392 11.98 -8.92 -9.35
CA SER A 392 10.82 -9.32 -8.53
C SER A 392 10.86 -8.76 -7.11
N GLY A 393 11.88 -7.97 -6.76
CA GLY A 393 12.07 -7.40 -5.42
C GLY A 393 12.68 -8.36 -4.40
N GLU A 394 13.11 -9.56 -4.81
CA GLU A 394 13.76 -10.52 -3.91
C GLU A 394 15.18 -10.06 -3.56
N ILE A 395 15.50 -10.06 -2.27
CA ILE A 395 16.85 -9.77 -1.76
C ILE A 395 17.74 -10.98 -2.04
N LEU A 396 18.83 -10.75 -2.77
CA LEU A 396 19.77 -11.79 -3.16
C LEU A 396 20.81 -12.06 -2.06
N PRO A 397 21.27 -13.32 -1.93
CA PRO A 397 22.23 -13.70 -0.91
C PRO A 397 23.56 -12.95 -1.10
N LEU A 398 24.09 -12.47 0.02
CA LEU A 398 25.33 -11.71 0.13
C LEU A 398 26.39 -12.56 0.81
N THR A 399 27.53 -12.77 0.15
CA THR A 399 28.71 -13.35 0.77
C THR A 399 29.77 -12.27 0.95
N GLU A 400 30.11 -11.95 2.20
CA GLU A 400 31.24 -11.09 2.51
C GLU A 400 32.55 -11.86 2.29
N ILE A 401 33.44 -11.34 1.46
CA ILE A 401 34.76 -11.92 1.24
C ILE A 401 35.71 -11.26 2.25
N VAL A 402 35.92 -11.94 3.37
CA VAL A 402 36.87 -11.50 4.39
C VAL A 402 38.29 -11.74 3.85
N SER A 403 39.02 -10.66 3.60
CA SER A 403 40.45 -10.74 3.27
C SER A 403 41.23 -11.25 4.49
N THR A 404 41.60 -12.52 4.49
CA THR A 404 42.36 -13.16 5.57
C THR A 404 43.84 -12.81 5.51
N GLY A 405 44.20 -11.53 5.62
CA GLY A 405 45.53 -11.03 6.04
C GLY A 405 46.80 -11.44 5.26
N GLU A 406 46.75 -12.40 4.34
CA GLU A 406 47.90 -12.94 3.60
C GLU A 406 48.03 -12.35 2.19
N LEU A 407 47.05 -11.55 1.76
CA LEU A 407 47.13 -10.75 0.54
C LEU A 407 47.40 -9.28 0.91
N PRO A 408 48.66 -8.81 0.88
CA PRO A 408 49.04 -7.47 1.33
C PRO A 408 48.45 -6.31 0.49
N LEU A 409 47.68 -6.61 -0.55
CA LEU A 409 46.99 -5.63 -1.41
C LEU A 409 45.56 -5.29 -0.94
N PHE A 410 44.99 -6.03 0.02
CA PHE A 410 43.57 -5.91 0.41
C PHE A 410 43.33 -5.56 1.88
N ALA A 411 44.34 -5.02 2.58
CA ALA A 411 44.12 -4.54 3.96
C ALA A 411 43.09 -3.40 4.03
N ASP A 412 42.86 -2.72 2.90
CA ASP A 412 42.08 -1.48 2.80
C ASP A 412 40.83 -1.62 1.90
N TYR A 413 40.32 -2.84 1.67
CA TYR A 413 39.08 -3.05 0.90
C TYR A 413 38.16 -4.05 1.59
N ALA A 414 36.89 -3.71 1.72
CA ALA A 414 35.84 -4.69 1.98
C ALA A 414 35.20 -5.07 0.65
N THR A 415 35.04 -6.38 0.43
CA THR A 415 34.57 -6.92 -0.84
C THR A 415 33.39 -7.86 -0.61
N TRP A 416 32.36 -7.73 -1.43
CA TRP A 416 31.14 -8.53 -1.38
C TRP A 416 30.88 -9.23 -2.71
N LEU A 417 30.45 -10.48 -2.63
CA LEU A 417 30.00 -11.26 -3.77
C LEU A 417 28.50 -11.53 -3.65
N PHE A 418 27.76 -11.14 -4.68
CA PHE A 418 26.34 -11.45 -4.83
C PHE A 418 26.15 -12.51 -5.90
N GLU A 419 25.31 -13.50 -5.63
CA GLU A 419 24.81 -14.42 -6.65
C GLU A 419 23.55 -13.85 -7.31
N LEU A 420 23.60 -13.68 -8.62
CA LEU A 420 22.49 -13.15 -9.41
C LEU A 420 21.51 -14.27 -9.74
N ALA A 421 20.29 -14.16 -9.21
CA ALA A 421 19.19 -15.07 -9.48
C ALA A 421 17.87 -14.31 -9.69
N GLY A 422 17.00 -14.87 -10.52
CA GLY A 422 15.69 -14.30 -10.82
C GLY A 422 15.67 -13.33 -12.00
N PRO A 423 14.54 -12.62 -12.22
CA PRO A 423 14.40 -11.71 -13.35
C PRO A 423 15.20 -10.42 -13.12
N ALA A 424 15.73 -9.83 -14.20
CA ALA A 424 16.28 -8.47 -14.20
C ALA A 424 15.13 -7.42 -14.18
N PRO A 425 15.37 -6.14 -13.86
CA PRO A 425 16.65 -5.50 -13.51
C PRO A 425 17.12 -5.82 -12.09
N TYR A 426 18.43 -5.76 -11.85
CA TYR A 426 18.99 -5.86 -10.49
C TYR A 426 19.31 -4.48 -9.92
N THR A 427 19.01 -4.27 -8.65
CA THR A 427 19.22 -2.99 -7.95
C THR A 427 20.13 -3.19 -6.75
N LEU A 428 21.32 -2.59 -6.78
CA LEU A 428 22.26 -2.56 -5.64
C LEU A 428 22.04 -1.27 -4.85
N THR A 429 21.74 -1.40 -3.57
CA THR A 429 21.63 -0.28 -2.62
C THR A 429 22.80 -0.36 -1.64
N VAL A 430 23.53 0.75 -1.51
CA VAL A 430 24.67 0.87 -0.58
C VAL A 430 24.40 2.02 0.38
N GLU A 431 24.43 1.74 1.68
CA GLU A 431 24.27 2.74 2.73
C GLU A 431 25.55 2.86 3.55
N GLY A 432 25.98 4.10 3.79
CA GLY A 432 27.16 4.37 4.60
C GLY A 432 27.10 5.71 5.31
N GLU A 433 27.75 5.76 6.46
CA GLU A 433 27.90 6.99 7.25
C GLU A 433 28.96 7.94 6.65
N ARG A 434 29.71 7.49 5.63
CA ARG A 434 30.80 8.25 5.01
C ARG A 434 30.87 8.04 3.51
N ALA A 435 31.37 9.05 2.81
CA ALA A 435 31.71 8.95 1.40
C ALA A 435 32.84 7.95 1.17
N ALA A 436 32.65 7.02 0.23
CA ALA A 436 33.67 6.09 -0.23
C ALA A 436 33.47 5.84 -1.74
N PRO A 437 34.55 5.58 -2.51
CA PRO A 437 34.44 5.11 -3.88
C PRO A 437 33.96 3.66 -3.87
N LEU A 438 32.79 3.40 -4.44
CA LEU A 438 32.36 2.04 -4.77
C LEU A 438 33.02 1.61 -6.07
N LEU A 439 33.68 0.45 -6.05
CA LEU A 439 34.26 -0.24 -7.20
C LEU A 439 33.39 -1.44 -7.53
N LEU A 440 32.80 -1.46 -8.73
CA LEU A 440 31.97 -2.57 -9.18
C LEU A 440 32.68 -3.29 -10.32
N ASN A 441 32.89 -4.59 -10.18
CA ASN A 441 33.60 -5.39 -11.17
C ASN A 441 32.62 -6.02 -12.18
N PRO A 442 33.12 -6.51 -13.34
CA PRO A 442 32.26 -7.06 -14.38
C PRO A 442 31.46 -8.27 -13.89
N THR A 443 30.24 -8.43 -14.38
CA THR A 443 29.44 -9.62 -14.08
C THR A 443 30.16 -10.85 -14.60
N LEU A 444 30.46 -11.79 -13.72
CA LEU A 444 31.17 -13.02 -14.07
C LEU A 444 30.18 -14.10 -14.46
N LYS A 445 30.38 -14.73 -15.61
CA LYS A 445 29.74 -16.02 -15.90
C LYS A 445 30.39 -17.13 -15.06
N PRO A 446 29.69 -18.26 -14.83
CA PRO A 446 30.31 -19.43 -14.21
C PRO A 446 31.63 -19.81 -14.91
N GLY A 447 32.72 -19.90 -14.15
CA GLY A 447 34.06 -20.21 -14.64
C GLY A 447 34.89 -19.01 -15.17
N GLU A 448 34.35 -17.79 -15.18
CA GLU A 448 35.12 -16.58 -15.50
C GLU A 448 35.87 -16.05 -14.27
N THR A 449 36.95 -15.33 -14.54
CA THR A 449 37.81 -14.72 -13.52
C THR A 449 37.84 -13.21 -13.67
N ALA A 450 37.55 -12.46 -12.60
CA ALA A 450 37.67 -11.00 -12.62
C ALA A 450 39.09 -10.54 -12.24
N GLN A 451 39.55 -9.50 -12.94
CA GLN A 451 40.62 -8.60 -12.48
C GLN A 451 40.02 -7.41 -11.74
N LEU A 452 40.29 -7.31 -10.44
CA LEU A 452 40.06 -6.08 -9.66
C LEU A 452 41.20 -5.12 -9.98
N MET A 453 40.91 -4.00 -10.64
CA MET A 453 41.86 -2.90 -10.78
C MET A 453 41.62 -1.92 -9.65
N ALA A 454 42.52 -1.93 -8.66
CA ALA A 454 42.45 -1.06 -7.48
C ALA A 454 42.95 0.37 -7.76
N GLU A 455 43.59 0.63 -8.90
CA GLU A 455 44.07 1.96 -9.29
C GLU A 455 43.97 2.18 -10.80
N PRO A 456 43.72 3.42 -11.28
CA PRO A 456 43.77 3.74 -12.70
C PRO A 456 45.17 3.62 -13.34
N TYR A 457 46.21 3.22 -12.60
CA TYR A 457 47.61 3.24 -13.06
C TYR A 457 48.50 2.04 -12.69
N SER A 458 47.97 0.91 -12.18
CA SER A 458 48.78 -0.31 -11.97
C SER A 458 48.24 -1.51 -12.75
N GLU A 459 49.10 -2.17 -13.54
CA GLU A 459 48.78 -3.33 -14.39
C GLU A 459 48.59 -4.66 -13.62
N THR A 460 48.53 -4.61 -12.28
CA THR A 460 48.35 -5.81 -11.46
C THR A 460 46.88 -6.20 -11.36
N GLY A 461 46.42 -7.01 -12.32
CA GLY A 461 45.12 -7.65 -12.27
C GLY A 461 45.10 -8.88 -11.36
N LEU A 462 44.16 -8.94 -10.43
CA LEU A 462 43.84 -10.16 -9.67
C LEU A 462 43.13 -11.19 -10.55
N THR A 463 43.15 -12.49 -10.27
CA THR A 463 42.34 -13.46 -11.03
C THR A 463 41.61 -14.33 -10.02
N LEU A 464 40.35 -14.02 -9.75
CA LEU A 464 39.50 -14.81 -8.85
C LEU A 464 38.75 -15.87 -9.65
N ALA A 465 39.06 -17.15 -9.45
CA ALA A 465 38.24 -18.24 -9.97
C ALA A 465 37.05 -18.45 -9.03
N LEU A 466 35.83 -18.31 -9.55
CA LEU A 466 34.57 -18.48 -8.81
C LEU A 466 34.51 -19.83 -8.06
N ASP A 467 35.04 -20.89 -8.66
CA ASP A 467 35.08 -22.24 -8.09
C ASP A 467 36.00 -22.36 -6.84
N ALA A 468 36.84 -21.36 -6.56
CA ALA A 468 37.73 -21.34 -5.40
C ALA A 468 37.12 -20.60 -4.19
N ALA A 469 36.03 -19.83 -4.37
CA ALA A 469 35.39 -19.10 -3.29
C ALA A 469 34.71 -20.03 -2.27
N GLU A 470 34.19 -21.19 -2.69
CA GLU A 470 33.68 -22.23 -1.78
C GLU A 470 34.77 -22.81 -0.85
N SER A 471 36.06 -22.62 -1.18
CA SER A 471 37.19 -23.14 -0.38
C SER A 471 37.81 -22.13 0.58
N LEU A 472 37.28 -20.89 0.63
CA LEU A 472 37.79 -19.77 1.43
C LEU A 472 36.86 -19.34 2.58
N VAL A 473 35.83 -20.13 2.89
CA VAL A 473 34.97 -19.97 4.08
C VAL A 473 35.56 -20.67 5.30
#